data_AF-A0A239A822-F1
#
_entry.id   AF-A0A239A822-F1
#
_cell.length_a   1.000
_cell.length_b   1.000
_cell.length_c   1.000
_cell.angle_alpha   90.00
_cell.angle_beta   90.00
_cell.angle_gamma   90.00
#
_symmetry.space_group_name_H-M   'P 1'
#
loop_
_entity.id
_entity.type
_entity.pdbx_description
1 polymer ?
#
loop_
_entity_poly.entity_id
_entity_poly.type
_entity_poly.pdbx_seq_one_letter_code
_entity_poly.pdbx_strand_id
1 'polypeptide(L)'
;MKAIDIKNKILWGVALIGCLGLSYWLCRFAFFKMHGMKSWSNTLAMVSLIIIVIASIVGRRILSVATVAGYMGGFVFAMVFNTDGIDPGGGATNNAWMIWSIVFIVCLLIGLIVNIIYKGKIQKQHID
;
A
#
# COMPACT_ATOMS: atom_id res chain seq x y z
N MET A 1 -14.62 16.58 -17.68
CA MET A 1 -13.66 16.41 -16.57
C MET A 1 -12.63 17.54 -16.63
N LYS A 2 -12.48 18.36 -15.58
CA LYS A 2 -11.47 19.45 -15.55
C LYS A 2 -10.08 18.82 -15.75
N ALA A 3 -9.33 19.29 -16.74
CA ALA A 3 -7.95 18.90 -16.94
C ALA A 3 -7.19 19.16 -15.64
N ILE A 4 -6.78 18.09 -14.96
CA ILE A 4 -6.11 18.23 -13.68
C ILE A 4 -4.71 18.77 -13.96
N ASP A 5 -4.48 20.01 -13.52
CA ASP A 5 -3.22 20.73 -13.62
C ASP A 5 -2.04 19.82 -13.19
N ILE A 6 -0.95 19.87 -13.96
CA ILE A 6 0.28 19.09 -13.71
C ILE A 6 0.80 19.37 -12.29
N LYS A 7 0.64 20.60 -11.79
CA LYS A 7 0.99 20.97 -10.41
C LYS A 7 0.20 20.16 -9.38
N ASN A 8 -1.08 19.90 -9.65
CA ASN A 8 -1.93 19.06 -8.79
C ASN A 8 -1.58 17.58 -8.86
N LYS A 9 -1.00 17.09 -9.98
CA LYS A 9 -0.48 15.71 -10.07
C LYS A 9 0.75 15.53 -9.18
N ILE A 10 1.69 16.47 -9.25
CA ILE A 10 2.94 16.43 -8.46
C ILE A 10 2.62 16.58 -6.97
N LEU A 11 1.76 17.55 -6.60
CA LEU A 11 1.35 17.75 -5.21
C LEU A 11 0.71 16.49 -4.60
N TRP A 12 -0.12 15.80 -5.38
CA TRP A 12 -0.73 14.53 -4.97
C TRP A 12 0.31 13.42 -4.75
N GLY A 13 1.27 13.27 -5.66
CA GLY A 13 2.35 12.29 -5.52
C GLY A 13 3.21 12.56 -4.28
N VAL A 14 3.59 13.82 -4.06
CA VAL A 14 4.35 14.25 -2.88
C VAL A 14 3.57 14.00 -1.60
N ALA A 15 2.27 14.30 -1.56
CA ALA A 15 1.41 14.03 -0.42
C ALA A 15 1.33 12.53 -0.10
N LEU A 16 1.20 11.66 -1.11
CA LEU A 16 1.16 10.20 -0.93
C LEU A 16 2.50 9.65 -0.45
N ILE A 17 3.62 10.15 -0.97
CA ILE A 17 4.96 9.78 -0.50
C ILE A 17 5.16 10.21 0.95
N GLY A 18 4.74 11.43 1.32
CA GLY A 18 4.77 11.91 2.70
C GLY A 18 3.91 11.06 3.64
N CYS A 19 2.71 10.68 3.20
CA CYS A 19 1.82 9.80 3.96
C CYS A 19 2.42 8.40 4.11
N LEU A 20 3.04 7.86 3.06
CA LEU A 20 3.78 6.60 3.12
C LEU A 20 4.96 6.70 4.09
N GLY A 21 5.73 7.79 4.04
CA GLY A 21 6.85 8.04 4.95
C GLY A 21 6.43 8.11 6.42
N LEU A 22 5.32 8.79 6.72
CA LEU A 22 4.71 8.83 8.06
C LEU A 22 4.24 7.44 8.50
N SER A 23 3.53 6.71 7.64
CA SER A 23 3.07 5.35 7.94
C SER A 23 4.24 4.39 8.17
N TYR A 24 5.32 4.52 7.40
CA TYR A 24 6.54 3.75 7.56
C TYR A 24 7.23 4.07 8.89
N TRP A 25 7.33 5.35 9.26
CA TRP A 25 7.92 5.76 10.52
C TRP A 25 7.12 5.20 11.71
N LEU A 26 5.78 5.28 11.67
CA LEU A 26 4.90 4.70 12.68
C LEU A 26 5.06 3.17 12.76
N CYS A 27 4.99 2.46 11.62
CA CYS A 27 5.16 1.00 11.60
C CYS A 27 6.55 0.60 12.12
N ARG A 28 7.61 1.32 11.73
CA ARG A 28 8.99 0.96 12.06
C ARG A 28 9.41 1.32 13.48
N PHE A 29 8.94 2.44 14.04
CA PHE A 29 9.40 2.92 15.35
C PHE A 29 8.35 2.79 16.43
N ALA A 30 7.09 3.15 16.15
CA ALA A 30 6.03 3.10 17.16
C ALA A 30 5.58 1.66 17.44
N PHE A 31 5.48 0.84 16.39
CA PHE A 31 4.95 -0.52 16.49
C PHE A 31 6.03 -1.61 16.46
N PHE A 32 7.30 -1.23 16.49
CA PHE A 32 8.44 -2.15 16.46
C PHE A 32 8.36 -3.23 17.55
N LYS A 33 7.94 -2.83 18.77
CA LYS A 33 7.77 -3.74 19.91
C LYS A 33 6.62 -4.73 19.73
N MET A 34 5.63 -4.43 18.88
CA MET A 34 4.42 -5.25 18.70
C MET A 34 4.54 -6.27 17.58
N HIS A 35 5.38 -6.04 16.57
CA HIS A 35 5.55 -6.98 15.45
C HIS A 35 6.99 -7.51 15.30
N GLY A 36 7.98 -6.96 16.01
CA GLY A 36 9.37 -7.45 16.07
C GLY A 36 10.20 -7.42 14.77
N MET A 37 9.58 -7.16 13.62
CA MET A 37 10.17 -7.39 12.29
C MET A 37 10.73 -6.12 11.64
N LYS A 38 12.04 -5.90 11.78
CA LYS A 38 12.74 -4.71 11.25
C LYS A 38 12.89 -4.70 9.73
N SER A 39 13.01 -5.88 9.11
CA SER A 39 13.26 -6.02 7.67
C SER A 39 11.98 -5.95 6.84
N TRP A 40 10.88 -6.56 7.31
CA TRP A 40 9.65 -6.69 6.51
C TRP A 40 8.97 -5.34 6.24
N SER A 41 8.92 -4.46 7.24
CA SER A 41 8.40 -3.10 7.09
C SER A 41 9.19 -2.28 6.06
N ASN A 42 10.51 -2.49 5.96
CA ASN A 42 11.35 -1.85 4.93
C ASN A 42 11.02 -2.36 3.53
N THR A 43 10.89 -3.68 3.37
CA THR A 43 10.58 -4.30 2.07
C THR A 43 9.24 -3.82 1.54
N LEU A 44 8.19 -3.82 2.36
CA LEU A 44 6.86 -3.35 1.96
C LEU A 44 6.84 -1.85 1.65
N ALA A 45 7.58 -1.02 2.42
CA ALA A 45 7.68 0.41 2.14
C ALA A 45 8.41 0.68 0.81
N MET A 46 9.50 -0.04 0.53
CA MET A 46 10.24 0.08 -0.71
C MET A 46 9.40 -0.33 -1.93
N VAL A 47 8.69 -1.47 -1.84
CA VAL A 47 7.76 -1.93 -2.88
C VAL A 47 6.65 -0.90 -3.09
N SER A 48 6.08 -0.37 -2.00
CA SER A 48 5.02 0.65 -2.08
C SER A 48 5.51 1.94 -2.75
N LEU A 49 6.73 2.38 -2.44
CA LEU A 49 7.35 3.55 -3.06
C LEU A 49 7.53 3.34 -4.57
N ILE A 50 8.05 2.18 -4.98
CA ILE A 50 8.21 1.84 -6.40
C ILE A 50 6.87 1.89 -7.12
N ILE A 51 5.82 1.30 -6.53
CA ILE A 51 4.47 1.30 -7.12
C ILE A 51 3.91 2.73 -7.22
N ILE A 52 4.10 3.57 -6.20
CA ILE A 52 3.64 4.97 -6.22
C ILE A 52 4.35 5.77 -7.31
N VAL A 53 5.67 5.58 -7.47
CA VAL A 53 6.47 6.24 -8.52
C VAL A 53 5.96 5.82 -9.90
N ILE A 54 5.84 4.51 -10.15
CA ILE A 54 5.33 3.98 -11.43
C ILE A 54 3.90 4.48 -11.69
N ALA A 55 3.01 4.40 -10.70
CA ALA A 55 1.63 4.85 -10.83
C ALA A 55 1.52 6.36 -11.08
N SER A 56 2.44 7.16 -10.52
CA SER A 56 2.52 8.61 -10.77
C SER A 56 2.96 8.91 -12.21
N ILE A 57 3.95 8.17 -12.75
CA ILE A 57 4.40 8.29 -14.15
C ILE A 57 3.27 7.89 -15.11
N VAL A 58 2.59 6.78 -14.84
CA VAL A 58 1.49 6.26 -15.69
C VAL A 58 0.19 7.06 -15.49
N GLY A 59 0.14 7.99 -14.53
CA GLY A 59 -1.03 8.81 -14.23
C GLY A 59 -2.19 8.05 -13.57
N ARG A 60 -1.95 6.85 -13.03
CA ARG A 60 -2.94 5.96 -12.42
C ARG A 60 -3.05 6.20 -10.91
N ARG A 61 -3.68 7.32 -10.54
CA ARG A 61 -3.81 7.75 -9.14
C ARG A 61 -4.52 6.73 -8.23
N ILE A 62 -5.48 5.98 -8.78
CA ILE A 62 -6.23 4.95 -8.04
C ILE A 62 -5.29 3.85 -7.53
N LEU A 63 -4.29 3.47 -8.32
CA LEU A 63 -3.29 2.48 -7.90
C LEU A 63 -2.44 3.00 -6.75
N SER A 64 -1.96 4.25 -6.82
CA SER A 64 -1.17 4.85 -5.74
C SER A 64 -1.93 4.90 -4.41
N VAL A 65 -3.22 5.25 -4.44
CA VAL A 65 -4.08 5.27 -3.24
C VAL A 65 -4.28 3.85 -2.70
N ALA A 66 -4.56 2.89 -3.58
CA ALA A 66 -4.73 1.49 -3.19
C ALA A 66 -3.46 0.91 -2.55
N THR A 67 -2.27 1.33 -2.99
CA THR A 67 -0.99 0.93 -2.37
C THR A 67 -0.86 1.45 -0.94
N VAL A 68 -1.13 2.74 -0.70
CA VAL A 68 -1.07 3.33 0.66
C VAL A 68 -2.14 2.70 1.56
N ALA A 69 -3.35 2.53 1.04
CA ALA A 69 -4.45 1.89 1.76
C ALA A 69 -4.14 0.42 2.09
N GLY A 70 -3.50 -0.31 1.18
CA GLY A 70 -3.05 -1.68 1.41
C GLY A 70 -1.92 -1.76 2.43
N TYR A 71 -1.00 -0.80 2.43
CA TYR A 71 0.08 -0.75 3.40
C TYR A 71 -0.45 -0.48 4.81
N MET A 72 -1.27 0.56 4.99
CA MET A 72 -1.88 0.92 6.27
C MET A 72 -2.92 -0.11 6.72
N GLY A 73 -3.84 -0.49 5.84
CA GLY A 73 -4.89 -1.46 6.13
C GLY A 73 -4.31 -2.83 6.44
N GLY A 74 -3.33 -3.29 5.66
CA GLY A 74 -2.65 -4.55 5.93
C GLY A 74 -1.90 -4.55 7.24
N PHE A 75 -1.34 -3.41 7.66
CA PHE A 75 -0.71 -3.27 8.97
C PHE A 75 -1.75 -3.38 10.11
N VAL A 76 -2.88 -2.67 9.99
CA VAL A 76 -3.96 -2.74 10.99
C VAL A 76 -4.52 -4.15 11.10
N PHE A 77 -4.80 -4.81 9.97
CA PHE A 77 -5.27 -6.19 9.95
C PHE A 77 -4.23 -7.15 10.52
N ALA A 78 -2.96 -6.98 10.17
CA ALA A 78 -1.88 -7.77 10.74
C ALA A 78 -1.81 -7.61 12.24
N MET A 79 -2.04 -6.42 12.81
CA MET A 79 -2.04 -6.23 14.26
C MET A 79 -3.26 -6.79 14.97
N VAL A 80 -4.43 -6.76 14.34
CA VAL A 80 -5.67 -7.32 14.93
C VAL A 80 -5.66 -8.85 14.90
N PHE A 81 -5.12 -9.44 13.84
CA PHE A 81 -5.14 -10.89 13.61
C PHE A 81 -3.78 -11.56 13.79
N ASN A 82 -2.77 -10.86 14.33
CA ASN A 82 -1.50 -11.55 14.60
C ASN A 82 -1.72 -12.68 15.60
N THR A 83 -0.87 -13.69 15.49
CA THR A 83 -0.80 -14.74 16.49
C THR A 83 0.67 -15.05 16.63
N ASP A 84 1.13 -15.06 17.88
CA ASP A 84 2.47 -15.49 18.23
C ASP A 84 2.46 -17.01 18.41
N GLY A 85 3.45 -17.67 17.83
CA GLY A 85 3.65 -19.11 17.88
C GLY A 85 5.09 -19.45 18.25
N ILE A 86 5.34 -20.71 18.55
CA ILE A 86 6.70 -21.23 18.79
C ILE A 86 6.96 -22.28 17.71
N ASP A 87 8.05 -22.12 16.96
CA ASP A 87 8.45 -23.12 15.97
C ASP A 87 9.01 -24.38 16.67
N PRO A 88 9.12 -25.52 15.95
CA PRO A 88 9.67 -26.75 16.53
C PRO A 88 11.13 -26.64 17.03
N GLY A 89 11.84 -25.56 16.70
CA GLY A 89 13.19 -25.24 17.16
C GLY A 89 13.24 -24.28 18.36
N GLY A 90 12.08 -23.88 18.91
CA GLY A 90 11.99 -22.95 20.05
C GLY A 90 12.06 -21.46 19.67
N GLY A 91 12.05 -21.14 18.38
CA GLY A 91 11.99 -19.77 17.87
C GLY A 91 10.59 -19.17 17.97
N ALA A 92 10.49 -17.91 18.39
CA ALA A 92 9.23 -17.17 18.33
C ALA A 92 8.87 -16.86 16.87
N THR A 93 7.68 -17.28 16.45
CA THR A 93 7.11 -17.01 15.12
C THR A 93 5.91 -16.07 15.26
N ASN A 94 5.70 -15.18 14.30
CA ASN A 94 4.56 -14.29 14.28
C ASN A 94 3.98 -14.28 12.86
N ASN A 95 2.66 -14.44 12.72
CA ASN A 95 1.97 -14.49 11.42
C ASN A 95 1.63 -13.12 10.82
N ALA A 96 1.93 -12.02 11.53
CA ALA A 96 1.63 -10.65 11.11
C ALA A 96 2.18 -10.33 9.71
N TRP A 97 3.37 -10.81 9.36
CA TRP A 97 3.96 -10.54 8.05
C TRP A 97 3.19 -11.17 6.89
N MET A 98 2.68 -12.40 7.08
CA MET A 98 1.85 -13.08 6.08
C MET A 98 0.53 -12.32 5.88
N ILE A 99 -0.14 -11.97 6.97
CA ILE A 99 -1.41 -11.24 6.93
C ILE A 99 -1.21 -9.88 6.26
N TRP A 100 -0.15 -9.17 6.63
CA TRP A 100 0.17 -7.88 6.05
C TRP A 100 0.40 -7.96 4.54
N SER A 101 1.18 -8.95 4.08
CA SER A 101 1.45 -9.15 2.67
C SER A 101 0.22 -9.57 1.88
N ILE A 102 -0.63 -10.45 2.43
CA ILE A 102 -1.87 -10.89 1.78
C ILE A 102 -2.80 -9.69 1.58
N VAL A 103 -3.05 -8.91 2.63
CA VAL A 103 -3.94 -7.73 2.55
C VAL A 103 -3.38 -6.70 1.58
N PHE A 104 -2.06 -6.48 1.58
CA PHE A 104 -1.40 -5.59 0.64
C PHE A 104 -1.62 -6.01 -0.82
N ILE A 105 -1.44 -7.29 -1.13
CA ILE A 105 -1.67 -7.84 -2.48
C ILE A 105 -3.14 -7.70 -2.88
N VAL A 106 -4.07 -8.03 -1.99
CA VAL A 106 -5.52 -7.90 -2.25
C VAL A 106 -5.88 -6.44 -2.57
N CYS A 107 -5.39 -5.47 -1.79
CA CYS A 107 -5.61 -4.06 -2.07
C CYS A 107 -5.02 -3.62 -3.42
N LEU A 108 -3.82 -4.10 -3.80
CA LEU A 108 -3.25 -3.82 -5.11
C LEU A 108 -4.09 -4.39 -6.25
N LEU A 109 -4.58 -5.62 -6.11
CA LEU A 109 -5.46 -6.26 -7.10
C LEU A 109 -6.77 -5.48 -7.25
N ILE A 110 -7.39 -5.07 -6.14
CA ILE A 110 -8.61 -4.22 -6.17
C ILE A 110 -8.30 -2.90 -6.87
N GLY A 111 -7.20 -2.23 -6.51
CA GLY A 111 -6.76 -0.98 -7.15
C GLY A 111 -6.56 -1.14 -8.66
N LEU A 112 -6.00 -2.27 -9.10
CA LEU A 112 -5.81 -2.60 -10.51
C LEU A 112 -7.15 -2.80 -11.22
N ILE A 113 -8.05 -3.60 -10.66
CA ILE A 113 -9.38 -3.91 -11.21
C ILE A 113 -10.20 -2.61 -11.34
N VAL A 114 -10.27 -1.81 -10.29
CA VAL A 114 -10.99 -0.53 -10.29
C VAL A 114 -10.40 0.40 -11.36
N ASN A 115 -9.08 0.47 -11.47
CA ASN A 115 -8.43 1.28 -12.49
C ASN A 115 -8.74 0.81 -13.92
N ILE A 116 -8.86 -0.50 -14.18
CA ILE A 116 -9.27 -1.05 -15.48
C ILE A 116 -10.73 -0.70 -15.80
N ILE A 117 -11.64 -0.90 -14.84
CA ILE A 117 -13.07 -0.62 -15.00
C ILE A 117 -13.31 0.88 -15.29
N TYR A 118 -12.65 1.77 -14.53
CA TYR A 118 -12.79 3.21 -14.74
C TYR A 118 -12.26 3.66 -16.10
N LYS A 119 -11.16 3.07 -16.58
CA LYS A 119 -10.63 3.38 -17.91
C LYS A 119 -11.60 2.93 -19.02
N GLY A 120 -12.22 1.76 -18.86
CA GLY A 120 -13.25 1.27 -19.79
C GLY A 120 -14.50 2.15 -19.84
N LYS A 121 -14.95 2.70 -18.71
CA LYS A 121 -16.10 3.61 -18.66
C LYS A 121 -15.86 4.96 -19.33
N ILE A 122 -14.67 5.54 -19.16
CA ILE A 122 -14.32 6.84 -19.78
C ILE A 122 -14.22 6.71 -21.31
N GLN A 123 -13.69 5.59 -21.81
CA GLN A 123 -13.57 5.38 -23.25
C GLN A 123 -14.93 5.13 -23.93
N LYS A 124 -15.88 4.54 -23.21
CA LYS A 124 -17.24 4.31 -23.71
C LYS A 124 -18.06 5.60 -23.83
N GLN A 125 -17.93 6.52 -22.86
CA GLN A 125 -18.56 7.86 -22.92
C GLN A 125 -18.01 8.80 -24.00
N HIS A 126 -16.91 8.45 -24.66
CA HIS A 126 -16.32 9.27 -25.72
C HIS A 126 -16.73 8.82 -27.14
N ILE A 127 -17.49 7.72 -27.23
CA ILE A 127 -17.96 7.10 -28.47
C ILE A 127 -19.49 7.29 -28.66
N ASP A 128 -20.21 7.62 -27.59
CA ASP A 128 -21.64 8.00 -27.59
C ASP A 128 -21.81 9.54 -27.68
#